data_AF-A0A1G9E8E0-F1
#
_entry.id   AF-A0A1G9E8E0-F1
#
_cell.length_a   1.000
_cell.length_b   1.000
_cell.length_c   1.000
_cell.angle_alpha   90.00
_cell.angle_beta   90.00
_cell.angle_gamma   90.00
#
_symmetry.space_group_name_H-M   'P 1'
#
loop_
_entity.id
_entity.type
_entity.pdbx_description
1 polymer ?
#
loop_
_entity_poly.entity_id
_entity_poly.type
_entity_poly.pdbx_seq_one_letter_code
_entity_poly.pdbx_strand_id
1 'polypeptide(L)'
;MSAATSPTERRISRRIGAISESATLAVDAKAKALKAAGRPVIGFGAGEPDFPTPDYIVEAAIEACKNPKYHRYTPAGGLPELKAAIAAKTLRDSGYEVEAANVLVTNGGKQAIYEAFATILDPGDEVIVPTPYWTTYPESIQLAGGVPVFVTADETTGYRVSVEQLES
;
A
#
# COMPACT_ATOMS: atom_id res chain seq x y z
N MET A 1 -17.12 -36.12 2.33
CA MET A 1 -16.17 -35.55 3.30
C MET A 1 -14.78 -35.63 2.68
N SER A 2 -14.26 -34.50 2.19
CA SER A 2 -12.95 -34.47 1.53
C SER A 2 -11.86 -34.46 2.60
N ALA A 3 -10.97 -35.46 2.56
CA ALA A 3 -9.89 -35.59 3.52
C ALA A 3 -8.99 -34.36 3.49
N ALA A 4 -8.80 -33.72 4.64
CA ALA A 4 -7.91 -32.58 4.77
C ALA A 4 -6.47 -33.05 4.48
N THR A 5 -5.90 -32.54 3.38
CA THR A 5 -4.48 -32.73 3.00
C THR A 5 -3.58 -32.26 4.15
N SER A 6 -2.55 -33.05 4.46
CA SER A 6 -1.70 -32.78 5.62
C SER A 6 -0.87 -31.50 5.41
N PRO A 7 -0.48 -30.77 6.49
CA PRO A 7 0.30 -29.53 6.37
C PRO A 7 1.63 -29.69 5.61
N THR A 8 2.17 -30.91 5.54
CA THR A 8 3.43 -31.24 4.86
C THR A 8 3.30 -31.45 3.35
N GLU A 9 2.08 -31.58 2.81
CA GLU A 9 1.86 -31.75 1.36
C GLU A 9 1.72 -30.42 0.60
N ARG A 10 1.50 -29.30 1.30
CA ARG A 10 1.47 -27.96 0.70
C ARG A 10 2.66 -27.13 1.19
N ARG A 11 3.66 -26.94 0.32
CA ARG A 11 4.83 -26.07 0.58
C ARG A 11 4.50 -24.57 0.63
N ILE A 12 3.31 -24.15 0.20
CA ILE A 12 2.83 -22.77 0.23
C ILE A 12 1.67 -22.67 1.22
N SER A 13 1.70 -21.66 2.10
CA SER A 13 0.63 -21.43 3.07
C SER A 13 -0.68 -21.08 2.36
N ARG A 14 -1.82 -21.47 2.95
CA ARG A 14 -3.15 -21.19 2.35
C ARG A 14 -3.38 -19.69 2.14
N ARG A 15 -2.87 -18.86 3.06
CA ARG A 15 -2.93 -17.41 2.99
C ARG A 15 -2.22 -16.86 1.75
N ILE A 16 -0.96 -17.27 1.54
CA ILE A 16 -0.19 -16.81 0.38
C ILE A 16 -0.73 -17.40 -0.93
N GLY A 17 -1.19 -18.66 -0.91
CA GLY A 17 -1.78 -19.30 -2.08
C GLY A 17 -3.14 -18.74 -2.52
N ALA A 18 -3.78 -17.86 -1.73
CA ALA A 18 -5.07 -17.26 -2.03
C ALA A 18 -4.96 -15.86 -2.67
N ILE A 19 -3.78 -15.25 -2.68
CA ILE A 19 -3.54 -13.91 -3.23
C ILE A 19 -3.65 -13.94 -4.75
N SER A 20 -4.36 -12.96 -5.32
CA SER A 20 -4.45 -12.80 -6.78
C SER A 20 -3.27 -12.01 -7.35
N GLU A 21 -2.88 -12.29 -8.59
CA GLU A 21 -1.85 -11.51 -9.27
C GLU A 21 -2.33 -10.08 -9.54
N SER A 22 -1.46 -9.09 -9.31
CA SER A 22 -1.79 -7.68 -9.55
C SER A 22 -1.92 -7.38 -11.04
N ALA A 23 -3.13 -7.08 -11.49
CA ALA A 23 -3.40 -6.69 -12.89
C ALA A 23 -2.57 -5.48 -13.34
N THR A 24 -2.33 -4.51 -12.46
CA THR A 24 -1.51 -3.32 -12.75
C THR A 24 -0.05 -3.70 -13.07
N LEU A 25 0.56 -4.57 -12.25
CA LEU A 25 1.93 -5.03 -12.48
C LEU A 25 2.03 -5.90 -13.74
N ALA A 26 1.03 -6.74 -14.00
CA ALA A 26 0.98 -7.57 -15.20
C ALA A 26 0.94 -6.72 -16.49
N VAL A 27 0.14 -5.64 -16.50
CA VAL A 27 0.07 -4.71 -17.64
C VAL A 27 1.38 -3.95 -17.83
N ASP A 28 1.97 -3.43 -16.76
CA ASP A 28 3.26 -2.70 -16.83
C ASP A 28 4.40 -3.62 -17.32
N ALA A 29 4.49 -4.84 -16.79
CA ALA A 29 5.49 -5.82 -17.22
C ALA A 29 5.36 -6.16 -18.72
N LYS A 30 4.11 -6.35 -19.20
CA LYS A 30 3.85 -6.58 -20.62
C LYS A 30 4.23 -5.38 -21.49
N ALA A 31 3.92 -4.16 -21.06
CA ALA A 31 4.29 -2.94 -21.78
C ALA A 31 5.82 -2.80 -21.88
N LYS A 32 6.55 -3.05 -20.78
CA LYS A 32 8.02 -3.05 -20.75
C LYS A 32 8.61 -4.11 -21.68
N ALA A 33 8.06 -5.33 -21.69
CA ALA A 33 8.51 -6.39 -22.60
C ALA A 33 8.31 -6.04 -24.08
N LEU A 34 7.17 -5.45 -24.44
CA LEU A 34 6.89 -5.02 -25.81
C LEU A 34 7.81 -3.88 -26.27
N LYS A 35 8.08 -2.90 -25.38
CA LYS A 35 9.09 -1.85 -25.65
C LYS A 35 10.48 -2.45 -25.86
N ALA A 36 10.89 -3.39 -25.01
CA ALA A 36 12.18 -4.09 -25.14
C ALA A 36 12.29 -4.88 -26.46
N ALA A 37 11.16 -5.39 -26.97
CA ALA A 37 11.07 -6.02 -28.29
C ALA A 37 11.01 -5.01 -29.47
N GLY A 38 11.27 -3.73 -29.24
CA GLY A 38 11.31 -2.69 -30.27
C GLY A 38 9.93 -2.21 -30.76
N ARG A 39 8.84 -2.56 -30.07
CA ARG A 39 7.50 -2.11 -30.44
C ARG A 39 7.21 -0.71 -29.90
N PRO A 40 6.53 0.17 -30.67
CA PRO A 40 6.15 1.49 -30.22
C PRO A 40 4.93 1.39 -29.29
N VAL A 41 5.19 1.22 -27.98
CA VAL A 41 4.15 1.14 -26.95
C VAL A 41 4.18 2.39 -26.08
N ILE A 42 3.03 3.05 -25.94
CA ILE A 42 2.81 4.12 -24.97
C ILE A 42 2.07 3.51 -23.78
N GLY A 43 2.64 3.64 -22.59
CA GLY A 43 2.10 3.03 -21.37
C GLY A 43 1.41 4.07 -20.51
N PHE A 44 0.12 3.85 -20.22
CA PHE A 44 -0.69 4.67 -19.30
C PHE A 44 -1.08 3.89 -18.03
N GLY A 45 -0.38 2.80 -17.72
CA GLY A 45 -0.76 1.86 -16.66
C GLY A 45 -0.08 2.11 -15.31
N ALA A 46 1.09 2.75 -15.30
CA ALA A 46 1.83 3.06 -14.08
C ALA A 46 1.44 4.46 -13.57
N GLY A 47 1.15 4.58 -12.27
CA GLY A 47 0.83 5.84 -11.60
C GLY A 47 2.06 6.54 -10.99
N GLU A 48 3.24 6.38 -11.59
CA GLU A 48 4.47 7.03 -11.14
C GLU A 48 4.66 8.38 -11.88
N PRO A 49 5.05 9.46 -11.18
CA PRO A 49 5.41 10.72 -11.83
C PRO A 49 6.57 10.54 -12.82
N ASP A 50 6.55 11.32 -13.91
CA ASP A 50 7.59 11.35 -14.93
C ASP A 50 8.76 12.29 -14.57
N PHE A 51 8.56 13.20 -13.61
CA PHE A 51 9.61 14.07 -13.10
C PHE A 51 10.57 13.34 -12.17
N PRO A 52 11.87 13.67 -12.20
CA PRO A 52 12.84 13.11 -11.26
C PRO A 52 12.57 13.58 -9.83
N THR A 53 13.13 12.86 -8.86
CA THR A 53 13.18 13.35 -7.47
C THR A 53 13.90 14.71 -7.42
N PRO A 54 13.32 15.74 -6.77
CA PRO A 54 13.94 17.06 -6.66
C PRO A 54 15.36 17.04 -6.08
N ASP A 55 16.26 17.85 -6.64
CA ASP A 55 17.70 17.84 -6.34
C ASP A 55 18.01 18.00 -4.84
N TYR A 56 17.29 18.87 -4.13
CA TYR A 56 17.53 19.06 -2.69
C TYR A 56 17.25 17.80 -1.85
N ILE A 57 16.40 16.90 -2.33
CA ILE A 57 16.16 15.58 -1.69
C ILE A 57 17.29 14.63 -2.04
N VAL A 58 17.74 14.64 -3.30
CA VAL A 58 18.86 13.82 -3.77
C VAL A 58 20.15 14.18 -3.02
N GLU A 59 20.44 15.47 -2.86
CA GLU A 59 21.60 15.95 -2.11
C GLU A 59 21.53 15.54 -0.63
N ALA A 60 20.38 15.67 0.02
CA ALA A 60 20.20 15.20 1.40
C ALA A 60 20.46 13.68 1.54
N ALA A 61 20.05 12.88 0.55
CA ALA A 61 20.35 11.44 0.52
C ALA A 61 21.85 11.17 0.32
N ILE A 62 22.52 11.92 -0.55
CA ILE A 62 23.98 11.82 -0.76
C ILE A 62 24.74 12.17 0.52
N GLU A 63 24.36 13.25 1.20
CA GLU A 63 24.94 13.64 2.48
C GLU A 63 24.73 12.57 3.55
N ALA A 64 23.53 11.99 3.62
CA ALA A 64 23.24 10.90 4.53
C ALA A 64 24.11 9.66 4.25
N CYS A 65 24.27 9.29 2.97
CA CYS A 65 25.14 8.19 2.54
C CYS A 65 26.61 8.41 2.91
N LYS A 66 27.11 9.64 2.85
CA LYS A 66 28.50 9.99 3.21
C LYS A 66 28.76 9.98 4.72
N ASN A 67 27.71 10.06 5.55
CA ASN A 67 27.84 10.19 6.99
C ASN A 67 27.64 8.84 7.71
N PRO A 68 28.69 8.25 8.32
CA PRO A 68 28.60 6.95 8.98
C PRO A 68 27.55 6.82 10.08
N LYS A 69 27.08 7.94 10.65
CA LYS A 69 26.02 7.93 11.67
C LYS A 69 24.70 7.36 11.15
N TYR A 70 24.45 7.42 9.84
CA TYR A 70 23.22 6.90 9.21
C TYR A 70 23.35 5.46 8.68
N HIS A 71 24.47 4.77 8.92
CA HIS A 71 24.72 3.42 8.38
C HIS A 71 24.27 2.28 9.30
N ARG A 72 23.45 2.59 10.31
CA ARG A 72 23.02 1.64 11.35
C ARG A 72 21.51 1.64 11.45
N TYR A 73 20.97 0.74 12.27
CA TYR A 73 19.53 0.67 12.51
C TYR A 73 19.00 2.02 13.01
N THR A 74 17.89 2.43 12.42
CA THR A 74 17.05 3.49 12.95
C THR A 74 16.08 2.91 13.99
N PRO A 75 15.45 3.74 14.84
CA PRO A 75 14.36 3.26 15.68
C PRO A 75 13.25 2.63 14.83
N ALA A 76 12.66 1.53 15.31
CA ALA A 76 11.63 0.79 14.58
C ALA A 76 10.45 1.66 14.14
N GLY A 77 10.07 2.65 14.96
CA GLY A 77 8.99 3.59 14.64
C GLY A 77 9.35 4.70 13.64
N GLY A 78 10.63 4.83 13.27
CA GLY A 78 11.18 5.92 12.47
C GLY A 78 12.06 6.88 13.28
N LEU A 79 12.87 7.68 12.57
CA LEU A 79 13.72 8.71 13.15
C LEU A 79 12.87 9.80 13.84
N PRO A 80 13.23 10.26 15.06
CA PRO A 80 12.46 11.28 15.79
C PRO A 80 12.21 12.56 14.98
N GLU A 81 13.24 13.04 14.27
CA GLU A 81 13.15 14.24 13.43
C GLU A 81 12.18 14.06 12.25
N LEU A 82 12.14 12.87 11.66
CA LEU A 82 11.21 12.56 10.57
C LEU A 82 9.78 12.46 11.09
N LYS A 83 9.57 11.83 12.24
CA LYS A 83 8.26 11.73 12.89
C LYS A 83 7.70 13.12 13.24
N ALA A 84 8.53 14.00 13.80
CA ALA A 84 8.15 15.38 14.08
C ALA A 84 7.81 16.17 12.80
N ALA A 85 8.61 16.00 11.73
CA ALA A 85 8.34 16.64 10.44
C ALA A 85 7.03 16.15 9.80
N ILE A 86 6.71 14.86 9.91
CA ILE A 86 5.43 14.30 9.44
C ILE A 86 4.27 14.89 10.25
N ALA A 87 4.37 14.93 11.58
CA ALA A 87 3.33 15.53 12.43
C ALA A 87 3.05 16.99 12.05
N ALA A 88 4.11 17.80 11.91
CA ALA A 88 4.00 19.19 11.48
C ALA A 88 3.41 19.33 10.06
N LYS A 89 3.79 18.45 9.13
CA LYS A 89 3.22 18.39 7.78
C LYS A 89 1.72 18.08 7.82
N THR A 90 1.32 17.10 8.62
CA THR A 90 -0.10 16.69 8.74
C THR A 90 -0.94 17.86 9.22
N LEU A 91 -0.50 18.59 10.26
CA LEU A 91 -1.20 19.78 10.74
C LEU A 91 -1.27 20.87 9.65
N ARG A 92 -0.15 21.16 8.98
CA ARG A 92 -0.09 22.22 7.95
C ARG A 92 -0.99 21.92 6.76
N ASP A 93 -0.98 20.69 6.26
CA ASP A 93 -1.63 20.34 4.98
C ASP A 93 -3.09 19.92 5.15
N SER A 94 -3.46 19.37 6.31
CA SER A 94 -4.82 18.83 6.57
C SER A 94 -5.57 19.51 7.72
N GLY A 95 -4.89 20.33 8.52
CA GLY A 95 -5.46 20.89 9.76
C GLY A 95 -5.57 19.88 10.91
N TYR A 96 -5.16 18.63 10.71
CA TYR A 96 -5.25 17.57 11.71
C TYR A 96 -4.00 17.52 12.59
N GLU A 97 -4.17 17.69 13.89
CA GLU A 97 -3.09 17.63 14.87
C GLU A 97 -2.79 16.17 15.25
N VAL A 98 -1.52 15.77 15.13
CA VAL A 98 -1.03 14.46 15.59
C VAL A 98 0.25 14.65 16.38
N GLU A 99 0.41 13.89 17.46
CA GLU A 99 1.68 13.82 18.17
C GLU A 99 2.69 13.00 17.36
N ALA A 100 3.98 13.34 17.46
CA ALA A 100 5.03 12.54 16.85
C ALA A 100 5.00 11.08 17.36
N ALA A 101 4.53 10.83 18.59
CA ALA A 101 4.34 9.49 19.14
C ALA A 101 3.38 8.62 18.30
N ASN A 102 2.39 9.24 17.65
CA ASN A 102 1.36 8.58 16.82
C ASN A 102 1.82 8.31 15.38
N VAL A 103 3.06 8.66 15.02
CA VAL A 103 3.60 8.47 13.67
C VAL A 103 4.45 7.20 13.60
N LEU A 104 4.17 6.35 12.60
CA LEU A 104 4.99 5.21 12.22
C LEU A 104 5.52 5.41 10.80
N VAL A 105 6.85 5.32 10.61
CA VAL A 105 7.49 5.38 9.31
C VAL A 105 7.66 3.97 8.76
N THR A 106 7.15 3.71 7.56
CA THR A 106 7.23 2.42 6.85
C THR A 106 7.90 2.56 5.50
N ASN A 107 8.28 1.45 4.87
CA ASN A 107 8.83 1.40 3.51
C ASN A 107 7.72 1.60 2.44
N GLY A 108 7.13 2.80 2.44
CA GLY A 108 6.08 3.22 1.54
C GLY A 108 4.66 2.93 2.05
N GLY A 109 3.67 3.65 1.52
CA GLY A 109 2.29 3.60 2.01
C GLY A 109 1.61 2.23 1.93
N LYS A 110 2.07 1.35 1.04
CA LYS A 110 1.58 -0.03 0.93
C LYS A 110 1.85 -0.83 2.21
N GLN A 111 3.04 -0.69 2.79
CA GLN A 111 3.37 -1.36 4.04
C GLN A 111 2.54 -0.79 5.20
N ALA A 112 2.38 0.53 5.27
CA ALA A 112 1.53 1.16 6.30
C ALA A 112 0.10 0.59 6.30
N ILE A 113 -0.50 0.42 5.12
CA ILE A 113 -1.86 -0.15 4.98
C ILE A 113 -1.88 -1.62 5.39
N TYR A 114 -0.90 -2.41 4.95
CA TYR A 114 -0.83 -3.82 5.33
C TYR A 114 -0.66 -4.00 6.85
N GLU A 115 0.25 -3.23 7.47
CA GLU A 115 0.49 -3.29 8.92
C GLU A 115 -0.72 -2.83 9.71
N ALA A 116 -1.45 -1.79 9.25
CA ALA A 116 -2.70 -1.38 9.88
C ALA A 116 -3.71 -2.54 9.93
N PHE A 117 -3.98 -3.19 8.79
CA PHE A 117 -4.89 -4.34 8.75
C PHE A 117 -4.39 -5.52 9.56
N ALA A 118 -3.10 -5.87 9.45
CA ALA A 118 -2.50 -6.96 10.21
C ALA A 118 -2.49 -6.70 11.74
N THR A 119 -2.61 -5.45 12.17
CA THR A 119 -2.68 -5.07 13.58
C THR A 119 -4.11 -5.10 14.12
N ILE A 120 -5.10 -4.72 13.33
CA ILE A 120 -6.47 -4.47 13.82
C ILE A 120 -7.48 -5.56 13.46
N LEU A 121 -7.19 -6.42 12.48
CA LEU A 121 -8.15 -7.43 12.00
C LEU A 121 -7.89 -8.80 12.63
N ASP A 122 -8.95 -9.38 13.18
CA ASP A 122 -9.05 -10.80 13.44
C ASP A 122 -9.66 -11.56 12.24
N PRO A 123 -9.47 -12.89 12.14
CA PRO A 123 -10.05 -13.68 11.07
C PRO A 123 -11.58 -13.57 11.02
N GLY A 124 -12.11 -13.14 9.88
CA GLY A 124 -13.54 -12.95 9.66
C GLY A 124 -14.04 -11.52 9.86
N ASP A 125 -13.20 -10.60 10.37
CA ASP A 125 -13.58 -9.19 10.47
C ASP A 125 -13.84 -8.60 9.08
N GLU A 126 -14.94 -7.86 8.96
CA GLU A 126 -15.36 -7.24 7.70
C GLU A 126 -14.72 -5.86 7.53
N VAL A 127 -14.27 -5.56 6.31
CA VAL A 127 -13.72 -4.26 5.95
C VAL A 127 -14.45 -3.73 4.74
N ILE A 128 -15.12 -2.59 4.90
CA ILE A 128 -15.85 -1.93 3.81
C ILE A 128 -14.86 -1.33 2.81
N VAL A 129 -15.04 -1.63 1.52
CA VAL A 129 -14.20 -1.17 0.41
C VAL A 129 -15.07 -0.53 -0.68
N PRO A 130 -15.10 0.81 -0.76
CA PRO A 130 -15.70 1.53 -1.89
C PRO A 130 -15.10 1.10 -3.24
N THR A 131 -15.93 0.85 -4.25
CA THR A 131 -15.49 0.57 -5.62
C THR A 131 -15.74 1.78 -6.54
N PRO A 132 -14.84 2.08 -7.50
CA PRO A 132 -13.57 1.41 -7.80
C PRO A 132 -12.48 1.70 -6.75
N TYR A 133 -11.63 0.71 -6.45
CA TYR A 133 -10.62 0.78 -5.39
C TYR A 133 -9.18 0.68 -5.90
N TRP A 134 -8.23 1.05 -5.04
CA TRP A 134 -6.84 0.66 -5.23
C TRP A 134 -6.68 -0.84 -4.96
N THR A 135 -6.12 -1.57 -5.94
CA THR A 135 -6.06 -3.05 -5.97
C THR A 135 -5.37 -3.70 -4.76
N THR A 136 -4.58 -2.93 -4.00
CA THR A 136 -3.92 -3.42 -2.78
C THR A 136 -4.89 -3.60 -1.62
N TYR A 137 -5.98 -2.83 -1.52
CA TYR A 137 -6.87 -2.88 -0.36
C TYR A 137 -7.46 -4.29 -0.09
N PRO A 138 -8.19 -4.92 -1.02
CA PRO A 138 -8.77 -6.25 -0.77
C PRO A 138 -7.72 -7.32 -0.49
N GLU A 139 -6.57 -7.27 -1.17
CA GLU A 139 -5.48 -8.23 -0.96
C GLU A 139 -4.87 -8.09 0.44
N SER A 140 -4.62 -6.87 0.93
CA SER A 140 -4.10 -6.64 2.28
C SER A 140 -5.09 -7.04 3.37
N ILE A 141 -6.39 -6.82 3.15
CA ILE A 141 -7.46 -7.26 4.07
C ILE A 141 -7.47 -8.79 4.17
N GLN A 142 -7.50 -9.50 3.03
CA GLN A 142 -7.51 -10.96 2.99
C GLN A 142 -6.23 -11.56 3.58
N LEU A 143 -5.07 -10.93 3.33
CA LEU A 143 -3.79 -11.34 3.92
C LEU A 143 -3.78 -11.24 5.46
N ALA A 144 -4.47 -10.25 6.02
CA ALA A 144 -4.66 -10.12 7.46
C ALA A 144 -5.75 -11.07 8.01
N GLY A 145 -6.53 -11.73 7.14
CA GLY A 145 -7.60 -12.66 7.52
C GLY A 145 -8.99 -12.04 7.53
N GLY A 146 -9.12 -10.76 7.19
CA GLY A 146 -10.40 -10.07 7.07
C GLY A 146 -11.13 -10.40 5.77
N VAL A 147 -12.38 -9.95 5.71
CA VAL A 147 -13.31 -10.14 4.59
C VAL A 147 -13.62 -8.78 3.98
N PRO A 148 -13.19 -8.50 2.73
CA PRO A 148 -13.56 -7.25 2.06
C PRO A 148 -15.04 -7.27 1.68
N VAL A 149 -15.78 -6.24 2.09
CA VAL A 149 -17.18 -6.00 1.75
C VAL A 149 -17.25 -4.81 0.79
N PHE A 150 -17.64 -5.07 -0.47
CA PHE A 150 -17.60 -4.06 -1.52
C PHE A 150 -18.86 -3.21 -1.58
N VAL A 151 -18.69 -1.88 -1.59
CA VAL A 151 -19.79 -0.92 -1.79
C VAL A 151 -19.57 -0.18 -3.09
N THR A 152 -20.49 -0.29 -4.03
CA THR A 152 -20.27 0.18 -5.41
C THR A 152 -20.72 1.62 -5.60
N ALA A 153 -19.80 2.48 -6.04
CA ALA A 153 -20.11 3.79 -6.58
C ALA A 153 -19.78 3.82 -8.07
N ASP A 154 -20.63 4.49 -8.84
CA ASP A 154 -20.51 4.59 -10.30
C ASP A 154 -20.35 6.05 -10.75
N GLU A 155 -20.28 6.25 -12.06
CA GLU A 155 -20.14 7.57 -12.66
C GLU A 155 -21.30 8.52 -12.35
N THR A 156 -22.49 8.00 -12.03
CA THR A 156 -23.67 8.83 -11.73
C THR A 156 -23.52 9.57 -10.41
N THR A 157 -22.72 9.03 -9.50
CA THR A 157 -22.36 9.63 -8.20
C THR A 157 -21.02 10.36 -8.22
N GLY A 158 -20.33 10.35 -9.37
CA GLY A 158 -18.94 10.79 -9.46
C GLY A 158 -17.99 9.92 -8.63
N TYR A 159 -18.28 8.62 -8.54
CA TYR A 159 -17.54 7.63 -7.75
C TYR A 159 -17.48 7.93 -6.24
N ARG A 160 -18.53 8.54 -5.69
CA ARG A 160 -18.65 8.82 -4.26
C ARG A 160 -19.74 7.94 -3.66
N VAL A 161 -19.38 7.16 -2.66
CA VAL A 161 -20.32 6.34 -1.89
C VAL A 161 -21.18 7.23 -1.00
N SER A 162 -22.49 7.00 -0.96
CA SER A 162 -23.42 7.69 -0.07
C SER A 162 -23.49 7.03 1.31
N VAL A 163 -24.03 7.74 2.31
CA VAL A 163 -24.21 7.18 3.66
C VAL A 163 -25.17 5.98 3.63
N GLU A 164 -26.24 6.07 2.85
CA GLU A 164 -27.25 5.01 2.72
C GLU A 164 -26.64 3.73 2.14
N GLN A 165 -25.67 3.84 1.21
CA GLN A 165 -24.96 2.69 0.67
C GLN A 165 -23.98 2.05 1.68
N LEU A 166 -23.52 2.80 2.69
CA LEU A 166 -22.66 2.27 3.74
C LEU A 166 -23.45 1.53 4.84
N GLU A 167 -24.72 1.88 5.01
CA GLU A 167 -25.61 1.30 6.03
C GLU A 167 -26.35 0.03 5.55
N SER A 168 -26.39 -0.21 4.23
CA SER A 168 -27.09 -1.34 3.59
C SER A 168 -26.28 -2.64 3.57
#